data_AF-A0A380KM08-F1
#
_entry.id   AF-A0A380KM08-F1
#
_cell.length_a   1.000
_cell.length_b   1.000
_cell.length_c   1.000
_cell.angle_alpha   90.00
_cell.angle_beta   90.00
_cell.angle_gamma   90.00
#
_symmetry.space_group_name_H-M   'P 1'
#
loop_
_entity.id
_entity.type
_entity.pdbx_description
1 polymer ?
#
loop_
_entity_poly.entity_id
_entity_poly.type
_entity_poly.pdbx_seq_one_letter_code
_entity_poly.pdbx_strand_id
1 'polypeptide(L)'
;MKITIDVDDSLEQDYITIHCKELTDDILELQKSLVSKSVGSLRISAFQDDVEHFLELKTIIFMESDGNYILIHTSQDIYKTRRKLDENCFDSHFSLLHHCEWYR
;
A
#
# COMPACT_ATOMS: atom_id res chain seq x y z
N MET A 1 -23.61 -5.51 18.22
CA MET A 1 -22.94 -5.73 16.92
C MET A 1 -23.16 -7.17 16.51
N LYS A 2 -23.77 -7.42 15.34
CA LYS A 2 -24.00 -8.76 14.80
C LYS A 2 -23.19 -8.88 13.51
N ILE A 3 -22.27 -9.84 13.45
CA ILE A 3 -21.49 -10.14 12.25
C ILE A 3 -22.02 -11.44 11.69
N THR A 4 -22.28 -11.49 10.39
CA THR A 4 -22.68 -12.70 9.67
C THR A 4 -21.71 -12.88 8.51
N ILE A 5 -21.19 -14.09 8.34
CA ILE A 5 -20.32 -14.47 7.22
C ILE A 5 -21.10 -15.49 6.42
N ASP A 6 -21.33 -15.19 5.15
CA ASP A 6 -21.99 -16.08 4.21
C ASP A 6 -20.92 -16.76 3.37
N VAL A 7 -21.06 -18.07 3.16
CA VAL A 7 -20.10 -18.86 2.39
C VAL A 7 -20.87 -19.49 1.24
N ASP A 8 -20.53 -19.06 0.03
CA ASP A 8 -21.16 -19.49 -1.22
C ASP A 8 -20.05 -19.87 -2.21
N ASP A 9 -19.99 -21.16 -2.55
CA ASP A 9 -19.01 -21.76 -3.45
C ASP A 9 -19.29 -21.48 -4.93
N SER A 10 -20.42 -20.85 -5.27
CA SER A 10 -20.75 -20.39 -6.62
C SER A 10 -20.17 -19.01 -6.96
N LEU A 11 -19.60 -18.31 -5.98
CA LEU A 11 -18.99 -17.01 -6.19
C LEU A 11 -17.66 -17.11 -6.95
N GLU A 12 -17.54 -16.35 -8.05
CA GLU A 12 -16.28 -16.26 -8.81
C GLU A 12 -15.19 -15.52 -8.05
N GLN A 13 -15.56 -14.62 -7.13
CA GLN A 13 -14.64 -13.84 -6.30
C GLN A 13 -15.28 -13.41 -4.98
N ASP A 14 -14.45 -13.29 -3.95
CA ASP A 14 -14.86 -12.74 -2.65
C ASP A 14 -15.20 -11.26 -2.77
N TYR A 15 -16.28 -10.83 -2.11
CA TYR A 15 -16.64 -9.43 -1.98
C TYR A 15 -17.20 -9.15 -0.59
N ILE A 16 -17.14 -7.88 -0.17
CA ILE A 16 -17.63 -7.43 1.14
C ILE A 16 -18.79 -6.46 0.93
N THR A 17 -19.92 -6.74 1.59
CA THR A 17 -21.09 -5.85 1.61
C THR A 17 -21.37 -5.41 3.04
N ILE A 18 -21.47 -4.09 3.27
CA ILE A 18 -21.72 -3.52 4.60
C ILE A 18 -23.17 -3.03 4.67
N HIS A 19 -24.01 -3.73 5.42
CA HIS A 19 -25.37 -3.30 5.72
C HIS A 19 -25.41 -2.54 7.05
N CYS A 20 -25.82 -1.28 7.01
CA CYS A 20 -25.91 -0.41 8.18
C CYS A 20 -27.23 0.37 8.18
N LYS A 21 -27.68 0.81 9.35
CA LYS A 21 -28.90 1.61 9.50
C LYS A 21 -28.73 3.03 8.94
N GLU A 22 -27.54 3.59 9.13
CA GLU A 22 -27.14 4.93 8.70
C GLU A 22 -25.63 4.95 8.46
N LEU A 23 -25.18 5.87 7.60
CA LEU A 23 -23.77 6.05 7.31
C LEU A 23 -23.14 6.92 8.40
N THR A 24 -22.52 6.29 9.40
CA THR A 24 -21.80 6.97 10.48
C THR A 24 -20.30 7.03 10.21
N ASP A 25 -19.58 7.87 10.95
CA ASP A 25 -18.11 7.93 10.91
C ASP A 25 -17.47 6.56 11.22
N ASP A 26 -18.04 5.80 12.16
CA ASP A 26 -17.56 4.45 12.49
C ASP A 26 -17.64 3.50 11.28
N ILE A 27 -18.72 3.57 10.49
CA ILE A 27 -18.91 2.74 9.29
C ILE A 27 -17.92 3.15 8.19
N LEU A 28 -17.67 4.45 8.05
CA LEU A 28 -16.67 4.99 7.12
C LEU A 28 -15.25 4.56 7.49
N GLU A 29 -14.91 4.55 8.78
CA GLU A 29 -13.61 4.07 9.26
C GLU A 29 -13.44 2.57 9.01
N LEU A 30 -14.50 1.78 9.23
CA LEU A 30 -14.53 0.34 8.95
C LEU A 30 -14.32 0.06 7.46
N GLN A 31 -14.99 0.80 6.58
CA GLN A 31 -14.78 0.73 5.14
C GLN A 31 -13.31 1.02 4.79
N LYS A 32 -12.74 2.11 5.31
CA LYS A 32 -11.33 2.48 5.07
C LYS A 32 -10.37 1.41 5.55
N SER A 33 -10.62 0.81 6.71
CA SER A 33 -9.80 -0.27 7.27
C SER A 33 -9.84 -1.54 6.41
N LEU A 34 -11.00 -1.86 5.84
CA LEU A 34 -11.15 -3.02 4.95
C LEU A 34 -10.44 -2.79 3.60
N VAL A 35 -10.53 -1.58 3.06
CA VAL A 35 -9.80 -1.19 1.85
C VAL A 35 -8.29 -1.13 2.10
N SER A 36 -7.84 -0.61 3.24
CA SER A 36 -6.40 -0.59 3.56
C SER A 36 -5.82 -1.99 3.79
N LYS A 37 -6.65 -2.95 4.21
CA LYS A 37 -6.26 -4.37 4.28
C LYS A 37 -6.21 -5.04 2.91
N SER A 38 -7.08 -4.69 1.96
CA SER A 38 -6.94 -5.15 0.57
C SER A 38 -5.74 -4.51 -0.14
N VAL A 39 -5.31 -3.33 0.30
CA VAL A 39 -4.03 -2.70 -0.07
C VAL A 39 -2.80 -3.50 0.41
N GLY A 40 -2.98 -4.57 1.19
CA GLY A 40 -1.94 -5.54 1.53
C GLY A 40 -1.29 -6.24 0.32
N SER A 41 -1.80 -6.02 -0.90
CA SER A 41 -1.19 -6.48 -2.15
C SER A 41 -0.52 -5.38 -2.97
N LEU A 42 -0.41 -4.14 -2.48
CA LEU A 42 0.34 -3.12 -3.20
C LEU A 42 1.83 -3.43 -3.10
N ARG A 43 2.40 -3.77 -4.25
CA ARG A 43 3.81 -4.09 -4.41
C ARG A 43 4.48 -3.07 -5.31
N ILE A 44 5.68 -2.65 -4.95
CA ILE A 44 6.57 -1.86 -5.79
C ILE A 44 7.66 -2.77 -6.36
N SER A 45 7.92 -2.64 -7.67
CA SER A 45 9.08 -3.29 -8.28
C SER A 45 10.36 -2.51 -7.96
N ALA A 46 11.36 -3.23 -7.46
CA ALA A 46 12.68 -2.71 -7.17
C ALA A 46 13.72 -3.78 -7.48
N PHE A 47 14.96 -3.37 -7.75
CA PHE A 47 16.04 -4.27 -8.12
C PHE A 47 17.02 -4.43 -6.98
N GLN A 48 17.55 -5.63 -6.81
CA GLN A 48 18.77 -5.89 -6.06
C GLN A 48 19.73 -6.57 -7.02
N ASP A 49 20.89 -5.93 -7.24
CA ASP A 49 21.79 -6.26 -8.34
C ASP A 49 21.08 -6.28 -9.72
N ASP A 50 20.88 -7.47 -10.29
CA ASP A 50 20.18 -7.72 -11.57
C ASP A 50 18.86 -8.49 -11.39
N VAL A 51 18.40 -8.68 -10.16
CA VAL A 51 17.16 -9.39 -9.83
C VAL A 51 16.06 -8.38 -9.49
N GLU A 52 14.89 -8.56 -10.10
CA GLU A 52 13.69 -7.76 -9.82
C GLU A 52 12.89 -8.38 -8.66
N HIS A 53 12.56 -7.56 -7.67
CA HIS A 53 11.80 -7.92 -6.48
C HIS A 53 10.53 -7.07 -6.39
N PHE A 54 9.43 -7.70 -5.98
CA PHE A 54 8.15 -7.03 -5.71
C PHE A 54 7.98 -6.86 -4.21
N LEU A 55 8.27 -5.67 -3.70
CA LEU A 55 8.24 -5.35 -2.28
C LEU A 55 6.85 -4.88 -1.87
N GLU A 56 6.31 -5.44 -0.79
CA GLU A 56 5.05 -4.94 -0.22
C GLU A 56 5.27 -3.56 0.40
N LEU A 57 4.38 -2.60 0.12
CA LEU A 57 4.57 -1.22 0.63
C LEU A 57 4.74 -1.16 2.15
N LYS A 58 4.09 -2.07 2.89
CA LYS A 58 4.17 -2.15 4.36
C LYS A 58 5.56 -2.54 4.89
N THR A 59 6.44 -3.12 4.07
CA THR A 59 7.80 -3.51 4.49
C THR A 59 8.82 -2.40 4.29
N ILE A 60 8.41 -1.31 3.63
CA ILE A 60 9.28 -0.17 3.33
C ILE A 60 9.29 0.76 4.54
N ILE A 61 10.49 1.03 5.06
CA ILE A 61 10.71 1.93 6.20
C ILE A 61 10.84 3.37 5.68
N PHE A 62 11.70 3.59 4.68
CA PHE A 62 11.86 4.88 4.01
C PHE A 62 12.48 4.70 2.62
N MET A 63 12.49 5.78 1.84
CA MET A 63 13.14 5.85 0.53
C MET A 63 14.07 7.06 0.47
N GLU A 64 15.22 6.92 -0.18
CA GLU A 64 16.17 8.00 -0.41
C GLU A 64 16.61 8.06 -1.87
N SER A 65 17.04 9.24 -2.32
CA SER A 65 17.58 9.41 -3.67
C SER A 65 19.10 9.26 -3.66
N ASP A 66 19.63 8.37 -4.50
CA ASP A 66 21.08 8.19 -4.71
C ASP A 66 21.40 8.34 -6.21
N GLY A 67 21.84 9.54 -6.60
CA GLY A 67 22.14 9.88 -7.99
C GLY A 67 20.93 9.72 -8.92
N ASN A 68 20.97 8.69 -9.77
CA ASN A 68 19.90 8.37 -10.73
C ASN A 68 18.96 7.26 -10.25
N TYR A 69 19.08 6.86 -8.97
CA TYR A 69 18.32 5.78 -8.38
C TYR A 69 17.56 6.27 -7.14
N ILE A 70 16.48 5.55 -6.83
CA ILE A 70 15.82 5.61 -5.53
C ILE A 70 16.20 4.34 -4.79
N LEU A 71 16.77 4.49 -3.59
CA LEU A 71 17.02 3.40 -2.67
C LEU A 71 15.80 3.23 -1.76
N ILE A 72 15.33 1.99 -1.67
CA ILE A 72 14.17 1.59 -0.89
C ILE A 72 14.69 0.76 0.28
N HIS A 73 14.56 1.32 1.48
CA HIS A 73 15.04 0.71 2.71
C HIS A 73 13.93 -0.12 3.34
N THR A 74 14.18 -1.41 3.50
CA THR A 74 13.32 -2.32 4.27
C THR A 74 14.05 -2.74 5.55
N SER A 75 13.37 -3.49 6.43
CA SER A 75 14.03 -4.04 7.64
C SER A 75 15.07 -5.13 7.33
N GLN A 76 15.02 -5.71 6.13
CA GLN A 76 15.88 -6.82 5.72
C GLN A 76 17.01 -6.37 4.82
N ASP A 77 16.71 -5.54 3.82
CA ASP A 77 17.65 -5.17 2.77
C ASP A 77 17.30 -3.83 2.09
N ILE A 78 18.20 -3.38 1.22
CA ILE A 78 18.08 -2.15 0.43
C ILE A 78 17.96 -2.51 -1.06
N TYR A 79 16.91 -1.99 -1.68
CA TYR A 79 16.64 -2.21 -3.11
C TYR A 79 16.76 -0.89 -3.88
N LYS A 80 17.12 -0.94 -5.17
CA LYS A 80 17.27 0.24 -6.03
C LYS A 80 16.23 0.21 -7.14
N THR A 81 15.61 1.34 -7.45
CA THR A 81 14.77 1.48 -8.66
C THR A 81 15.25 2.63 -9.54
N ARG A 82 15.23 2.41 -10.87
CA ARG A 82 15.57 3.44 -11.86
C ARG A 82 14.33 4.27 -12.14
N ARG A 83 14.08 5.29 -11.33
CA ARG A 83 13.15 6.38 -11.66
C ARG A 83 13.70 7.70 -11.16
N LYS A 84 13.61 8.74 -12.00
CA LYS A 84 13.59 10.12 -11.50
C LYS A 84 12.27 10.29 -10.75
N LEU A 85 12.33 10.85 -9.55
CA LEU A 85 11.14 11.35 -8.85
C LEU A 85 10.62 12.55 -9.63
N ASP A 86 9.86 12.32 -10.70
CA ASP A 86 9.06 13.38 -11.31
C ASP A 86 7.80 13.60 -10.46
N GLU A 87 7.29 14.82 -10.43
CA GLU A 87 6.17 15.27 -9.58
C GLU A 87 4.90 14.39 -9.74
N ASN A 88 4.74 13.76 -10.90
CA ASN A 88 3.64 12.84 -11.21
C ASN A 88 3.83 11.40 -10.68
N CYS A 89 4.99 11.02 -10.14
CA CYS A 89 5.14 9.74 -9.43
C CYS A 89 4.39 9.73 -8.08
N PHE A 90 3.97 10.90 -7.59
CA PHE A 90 3.12 11.01 -6.41
C PHE A 90 1.64 10.68 -6.67
N ASP A 91 1.22 10.65 -7.94
CA ASP A 91 -0.20 10.73 -8.29
C ASP A 91 -0.82 9.36 -8.67
N SER A 92 -0.88 8.47 -7.68
CA SER A 92 -1.97 7.48 -7.56
C SER A 92 -1.89 6.60 -6.31
N HIS A 93 -0.73 6.48 -5.66
CA HIS A 93 -0.56 5.44 -4.62
C HIS A 93 0.25 5.83 -3.37
N PHE A 94 0.78 7.06 -3.31
CA PHE A 94 1.67 7.49 -2.20
C PHE A 94 1.02 8.43 -1.18
N SER A 95 -0.26 8.77 -1.34
CA SER A 95 -1.00 9.65 -0.42
C SER A 95 -1.21 9.05 1.00
N LEU A 96 -0.67 7.87 1.29
CA LEU A 96 -0.70 7.23 2.62
C LEU A 96 0.64 7.26 3.39
N LEU A 97 1.74 7.72 2.80
CA LEU A 97 3.03 7.90 3.49
C LEU A 97 3.27 9.39 3.79
N HIS A 98 2.32 9.99 4.49
CA HIS A 98 2.36 11.40 4.88
C HIS A 98 3.24 11.62 6.13
N HIS A 99 4.55 11.37 6.06
CA HIS A 99 5.54 11.98 6.97
C HIS A 99 7.00 11.77 6.53
N CYS A 100 7.35 12.17 5.30
CA CYS A 100 8.74 12.59 5.07
C CYS A 100 8.87 14.01 5.61
N GLU A 101 9.09 14.13 6.92
CA GLU A 101 9.58 15.38 7.49
C GLU A 101 10.92 15.72 6.83
N TRP A 102 10.89 16.88 6.21
CA TRP A 102 12.05 17.69 5.90
C TRP A 102 12.98 17.75 7.11
N TYR A 103 14.21 17.25 7.00
CA TYR A 103 15.30 17.85 7.75
C TYR A 103 16.52 18.03 6.86
N ARG A 104 16.80 19.31 6.69
CA ARG A 104 18.03 19.89 6.20
C ARG A 104 19.09 19.84 7.29
#